data_AF-A0ABC8UU58-F1
#
_entry.id   AF-A0ABC8UU58-F1
#
_cell.length_a   1.000
_cell.length_b   1.000
_cell.length_c   1.000
_cell.angle_alpha   90.00
_cell.angle_beta   90.00
_cell.angle_gamma   90.00
#
_symmetry.space_group_name_H-M   'P 1'
#
loop_
_entity.id
_entity.type
_entity.pdbx_description
1 polymer ?
#
loop_
_entity_poly.entity_id
_entity_poly.type
_entity_poly.pdbx_seq_one_letter_code
_entity_poly.pdbx_strand_id
1 'polypeptide(L)'
;MKYMKPMNLFHDLLKSNTLQPRGRLLGLDVGHKYVGLAVSDPQNHIVSPLSVLLRKKTNIDMMVGDFQSLISELSLVGFIFGYPFDRQRSSPDVRVHLISLHSSLTFTFKSQFSFSSFVRLFK
;
A
#
# COMPACT_ATOMS: atom_id res chain seq x y z
N MET A 1 6.58 -7.97 -4.73
CA MET A 1 5.75 -7.72 -3.53
C MET A 1 6.39 -8.46 -2.36
N LYS A 2 6.80 -7.75 -1.29
CA LYS A 2 7.49 -8.36 -0.13
C LYS A 2 6.49 -8.54 1.00
N TYR A 3 6.32 -9.78 1.45
CA TYR A 3 5.51 -10.13 2.62
C TYR A 3 6.36 -9.97 3.87
N MET A 4 5.82 -9.33 4.90
CA MET A 4 6.53 -9.20 6.17
C MET A 4 5.56 -9.35 7.34
N LYS A 5 6.07 -9.84 8.46
CA LYS A 5 5.38 -9.65 9.75
C LYS A 5 5.35 -8.15 10.06
N PRO A 6 4.28 -7.62 10.67
CA PRO A 6 4.17 -6.19 11.01
C PRO A 6 5.38 -5.65 11.77
N MET A 7 5.88 -6.42 12.75
CA MET A 7 7.07 -6.03 13.51
C MET A 7 8.34 -5.95 12.66
N ASN A 8 8.52 -6.87 11.71
CA ASN A 8 9.67 -6.83 10.81
C ASN A 8 9.59 -5.64 9.86
N LEU A 9 8.39 -5.34 9.34
CA LEU A 9 8.16 -4.15 8.52
C LEU A 9 8.49 -2.89 9.33
N PHE A 10 8.00 -2.79 10.57
CA PHE A 10 8.28 -1.66 11.44
C PHE A 10 9.77 -1.49 11.72
N HIS A 11 10.48 -2.57 12.04
CA HIS A 11 11.93 -2.53 12.24
C HIS A 11 12.70 -2.17 10.96
N ASP A 12 12.31 -2.70 9.80
CA ASP A 12 12.91 -2.35 8.51
C ASP A 12 12.70 -0.86 8.19
N LEU A 13 11.50 -0.33 8.44
CA LEU A 13 11.19 1.09 8.28
C LEU A 13 12.01 1.96 9.24
N LEU A 14 12.09 1.61 10.53
CA LEU A 14 12.94 2.33 11.50
C LEU A 14 14.42 2.32 11.12
N LYS A 15 14.95 1.19 10.63
CA LYS A 15 16.34 1.10 10.17
C LYS A 15 16.57 1.96 8.92
N SER A 16 15.67 1.90 7.95
CA SER A 16 15.75 2.73 6.73
C SER A 16 15.67 4.23 7.02
N ASN A 17 15.04 4.61 8.15
CA ASN A 17 14.88 5.99 8.61
C ASN A 17 16.22 6.73 8.85
N THR A 18 17.34 6.00 8.86
CA THR A 18 18.68 6.53 9.10
C THR A 18 19.48 6.85 7.82
N LEU A 19 19.04 6.43 6.61
CA LEU A 19 19.94 6.37 5.44
C LEU A 19 19.41 6.88 4.08
N GLN A 20 18.14 7.28 3.89
CA GLN A 20 17.59 7.64 2.56
C GLN A 20 16.56 8.79 2.61
N PRO A 21 16.30 9.51 1.50
CA PRO A 21 15.29 10.56 1.44
C PRO A 21 13.90 9.99 1.75
N ARG A 22 13.29 10.60 2.76
CA ARG A 22 12.00 10.27 3.33
C ARG A 22 10.86 10.63 2.38
N GLY A 23 9.96 9.68 2.15
CA GLY A 23 8.74 9.89 1.38
C GLY A 23 7.54 9.26 2.06
N ARG A 24 6.35 9.66 1.62
CA ARG A 24 5.09 9.27 2.25
C ARG A 24 4.67 7.86 1.85
N LEU A 25 4.09 7.13 2.78
CA LEU A 25 3.49 5.82 2.57
C LEU A 25 1.97 5.97 2.58
N LEU A 26 1.29 5.25 1.68
CA LEU A 26 -0.17 5.19 1.66
C LEU A 26 -0.65 3.84 2.22
N GLY A 27 -1.34 3.91 3.35
CA GLY A 27 -2.07 2.80 3.95
C GLY A 27 -3.41 2.57 3.27
N LEU A 28 -3.70 1.32 2.91
CA LEU A 28 -4.97 0.88 2.33
C LEU A 28 -5.68 -0.09 3.28
N ASP A 29 -6.89 0.26 3.69
CA ASP A 29 -7.83 -0.63 4.36
C ASP A 29 -8.92 -1.05 3.38
N VAL A 30 -8.81 -2.26 2.84
CA VAL A 30 -9.67 -2.72 1.74
C VAL A 30 -10.83 -3.56 2.26
N GLY A 31 -11.99 -2.94 2.31
CA GLY A 31 -13.26 -3.60 2.54
C GLY A 31 -13.95 -4.04 1.25
N HIS A 32 -15.12 -4.66 1.41
CA HIS A 32 -15.93 -5.15 0.29
C HIS A 32 -16.44 -4.01 -0.62
N LYS A 33 -16.88 -2.89 -0.04
CA LYS A 33 -17.49 -1.75 -0.74
C LYS A 33 -16.63 -0.49 -0.73
N TYR A 34 -15.71 -0.37 0.21
CA TYR A 34 -14.91 0.85 0.41
C TYR A 34 -13.44 0.49 0.54
N VAL A 35 -12.58 1.41 0.13
CA VAL A 35 -11.14 1.39 0.40
C VAL A 35 -10.80 2.62 1.22
N GLY A 36 -10.50 2.43 2.50
CA GLY A 36 -10.00 3.51 3.35
C GLY A 36 -8.55 3.83 3.02
N LEU A 37 -8.24 5.12 2.88
CA LEU A 37 -6.90 5.63 2.60
C LEU A 37 -6.40 6.43 3.80
N ALA A 38 -5.17 6.14 4.22
CA ALA A 38 -4.44 6.94 5.20
C ALA A 38 -3.02 7.19 4.70
N VAL A 39 -2.48 8.38 4.95
CA VAL A 39 -1.15 8.76 4.48
C VAL A 39 -0.25 9.08 5.65
N SER A 40 1.00 8.65 5.59
CA SER A 40 2.00 9.04 6.58
C SER A 40 2.57 10.44 6.32
N ASP A 41 3.14 11.04 7.35
CA ASP A 41 4.08 12.14 7.17
C ASP A 41 5.37 11.65 6.46
N PRO A 42 6.18 12.54 5.86
CA PRO A 42 7.41 12.15 5.19
C PRO A 42 8.35 11.36 6.12
N GLN A 43 8.36 11.67 7.42
CA GLN A 43 9.18 10.99 8.43
C GLN A 43 8.65 9.61 8.83
N ASN A 44 7.44 9.24 8.40
CA ASN A 44 6.75 8.00 8.77
C ASN A 44 6.59 7.83 10.29
N HIS A 45 6.41 8.95 11.01
CA HIS A 45 6.17 8.99 12.46
C HIS A 45 4.68 9.03 12.79
N ILE A 46 3.88 9.69 11.96
CA ILE A 46 2.43 9.84 12.16
C ILE A 46 1.68 9.47 10.89
N VAL A 47 0.43 9.04 11.05
CA VAL A 47 -0.48 8.72 9.95
C VAL A 47 -1.76 9.52 10.13
N SER A 48 -2.20 10.15 9.05
CA SER A 48 -3.45 10.91 9.00
C SER A 48 -4.44 10.23 8.05
N PRO A 49 -5.75 10.20 8.40
CA PRO A 49 -6.77 9.75 7.47
C PRO A 49 -6.77 10.67 6.24
N LEU A 50 -6.83 10.09 5.04
CA LEU A 50 -6.79 10.84 3.78
C LEU A 50 -8.19 10.92 3.15
N SER A 51 -8.75 9.79 2.77
CA SER A 51 -10.06 9.71 2.10
C SER A 51 -10.58 8.28 2.07
N VAL A 52 -11.77 8.06 1.51
CA VAL A 52 -12.35 6.74 1.30
C VAL A 52 -12.81 6.63 -0.15
N LEU A 53 -12.30 5.64 -0.87
CA LEU A 53 -12.71 5.37 -2.24
C LEU A 53 -13.85 4.35 -2.29
N LEU A 54 -14.82 4.58 -3.17
CA LEU A 54 -15.93 3.64 -3.39
C LEU A 54 -15.53 2.56 -4.38
N ARG A 55 -15.57 1.31 -3.92
CA ARG A 55 -15.22 0.13 -4.70
C ARG A 55 -16.43 -0.40 -5.45
N LYS A 56 -16.38 -0.35 -6.78
CA LYS A 56 -17.33 -0.99 -7.70
C LYS A 56 -16.56 -1.68 -8.80
N LYS A 57 -17.06 -2.83 -9.30
CA LYS A 57 -16.42 -3.55 -10.42
C LYS A 57 -16.24 -2.68 -11.66
N THR A 58 -17.16 -1.75 -11.90
CA THR A 58 -17.15 -0.81 -13.03
C THR A 58 -16.22 0.39 -12.82
N ASN A 59 -15.78 0.66 -11.58
CA ASN A 59 -15.03 1.87 -11.21
C ASN A 59 -13.52 1.60 -10.98
N ILE A 60 -13.04 0.42 -11.38
CA ILE A 60 -11.66 0.00 -11.10
C ILE A 60 -10.64 0.87 -11.84
N ASP A 61 -10.90 1.21 -13.10
CA ASP A 61 -9.95 1.98 -13.91
C ASP A 61 -9.85 3.45 -13.44
N MET A 62 -10.95 4.03 -12.97
CA MET A 62 -10.93 5.36 -12.34
C MET A 62 -10.14 5.33 -11.02
N MET A 63 -10.33 4.30 -10.20
CA MET A 63 -9.57 4.13 -8.95
C MET A 63 -8.06 4.00 -9.21
N VAL A 64 -7.66 3.38 -10.33
CA VAL A 64 -6.26 3.37 -10.77
C VAL A 64 -5.76 4.78 -11.05
N GLY A 65 -6.56 5.60 -11.73
CA GLY A 65 -6.26 7.02 -11.96
C GLY A 65 -6.13 7.81 -10.66
N ASP A 66 -7.06 7.62 -9.71
CA ASP A 66 -7.00 8.26 -8.39
C ASP A 66 -5.69 7.94 -7.67
N PHE A 67 -5.26 6.67 -7.68
CA PHE A 67 -3.98 6.27 -7.09
C PHE A 67 -2.77 6.89 -7.81
N GLN A 68 -2.80 6.99 -9.14
CA GLN A 68 -1.73 7.64 -9.90
C GLN A 68 -1.59 9.12 -9.53
N SER A 69 -2.72 9.83 -9.43
CA SER A 69 -2.75 11.23 -8.97
C SER A 69 -2.18 11.35 -7.56
N LEU A 70 -2.63 10.50 -6.61
CA LEU A 70 -2.12 10.51 -5.24
C LEU A 70 -0.62 10.23 -5.15
N ILE A 71 -0.08 9.30 -5.96
CA ILE A 71 1.37 9.03 -6.01
C ILE A 71 2.12 10.31 -6.35
N SER A 72 1.67 11.03 -7.37
CA SER A 72 2.35 12.24 -7.83
C SER A 72 2.16 13.40 -6.85
N GLU A 73 0.94 13.64 -6.39
CA GLU A 73 0.59 14.77 -5.51
C GLU A 73 1.25 14.66 -4.13
N LEU A 74 1.25 13.45 -3.57
CA LEU A 74 1.76 13.22 -2.21
C LEU A 74 3.21 12.75 -2.18
N SER A 75 3.84 12.59 -3.36
CA SER A 75 5.20 12.02 -3.50
C SER A 75 5.31 10.69 -2.75
N LEU A 76 4.37 9.78 -3.03
CA LEU A 76 4.31 8.49 -2.36
C LEU A 76 5.50 7.63 -2.77
N VAL A 77 6.14 7.00 -1.78
CA VAL A 77 7.25 6.06 -1.98
C VAL A 77 6.84 4.61 -1.75
N GLY A 78 5.60 4.38 -1.37
CA GLY A 78 5.06 3.04 -1.26
C GLY A 78 3.65 2.93 -0.74
N PHE A 79 3.12 1.73 -0.86
CA PHE A 79 1.81 1.34 -0.34
C PHE A 79 1.99 0.29 0.75
N ILE A 80 1.19 0.42 1.81
CA ILE A 80 1.01 -0.59 2.85
C ILE A 80 -0.44 -1.04 2.80
N PHE A 81 -0.67 -2.35 2.72
CA PHE A 81 -2.01 -2.90 2.89
C PHE A 81 -1.96 -4.14 3.78
N GLY A 82 -2.99 -4.29 4.60
CA GLY A 82 -3.18 -5.47 5.44
C GLY A 82 -3.76 -6.60 4.62
N TYR A 83 -3.21 -7.81 4.77
CA TYR A 83 -3.88 -9.01 4.27
C TYR A 83 -4.91 -9.45 5.31
N PRO A 84 -6.21 -9.56 4.95
CA PRO A 84 -7.23 -9.97 5.88
C PRO A 84 -6.88 -11.35 6.45
N PHE A 85 -6.98 -11.45 7.77
CA PHE A 85 -6.70 -12.66 8.52
C PHE A 85 -7.60 -13.80 8.03
N ASP A 86 -6.99 -14.89 7.57
CA ASP A 86 -7.71 -16.11 7.24
C ASP A 86 -8.03 -16.85 8.54
N ARG A 87 -9.30 -16.77 8.97
CA ARG A 87 -9.80 -17.41 10.22
C ARG A 87 -9.61 -18.92 10.26
N GLN A 88 -9.37 -19.58 9.12
CA GLN A 88 -9.12 -21.03 9.03
C GLN A 88 -7.67 -21.41 9.37
N ARG A 89 -6.75 -20.44 9.42
CA ARG A 89 -5.35 -20.70 9.80
C ARG A 89 -5.19 -20.63 11.31
N SER A 90 -4.53 -21.64 11.86
CA SER A 90 -4.25 -21.80 13.29
C SER A 90 -3.27 -20.78 13.88
N SER A 91 -2.57 -19.99 13.05
CA SER A 91 -1.67 -18.93 13.53
C SER A 91 -2.25 -17.54 13.29
N PRO A 92 -2.35 -16.67 14.32
CA PRO A 92 -2.92 -15.32 14.24
C PRO A 92 -2.01 -14.31 13.49
N ASP A 93 -1.15 -14.78 12.58
CA ASP A 93 -0.16 -13.93 11.91
C ASP A 93 -0.84 -13.00 10.90
N VAL A 94 -1.13 -11.78 11.34
CA VAL A 94 -1.46 -10.65 10.46
C VAL A 94 -0.28 -10.43 9.53
N ARG A 95 -0.54 -10.36 8.22
CA ARG A 95 0.49 -10.11 7.21
C ARG A 95 0.29 -8.73 6.61
N VAL A 96 1.40 -8.03 6.43
CA VAL A 96 1.42 -6.73 5.77
C VAL A 96 2.28 -6.81 4.52
N HIS A 97 1.85 -6.08 3.52
CA HIS A 97 2.54 -5.98 2.24
C HIS A 97 3.06 -4.57 2.06
N LEU A 98 4.36 -4.47 1.80
CA LEU A 98 4.97 -3.22 1.35
C LEU A 98 5.26 -3.33 -0.14
N ILE A 99 4.75 -2.35 -0.89
CA ILE A 99 5.10 -2.12 -2.29
C ILE A 99 5.84 -0.79 -2.34
N SER A 100 7.16 -0.84 -2.54
CA SER A 100 7.97 0.37 -2.71
C SER A 100 7.89 0.88 -4.15
N LEU A 101 7.77 2.20 -4.29
CA LEU A 101 7.82 2.94 -5.55
C LEU A 101 9.23 3.53 -5.65
N HIS A 102 10.07 3.02 -6.55
CA HIS A 102 11.42 3.59 -6.78
C HIS A 102 11.39 4.57 -7.96
N SER A 103 12.33 5.52 -7.97
CA SER A 103 12.36 6.78 -8.75
C SER A 103 12.50 6.67 -10.28
N SER A 104 11.93 5.66 -10.90
CA SER A 104 11.74 5.61 -12.34
C SER A 104 10.35 5.07 -12.57
N LEU A 105 9.52 5.85 -13.26
CA LEU A 105 8.12 5.59 -13.64
C LEU A 105 7.92 4.32 -14.52
N THR A 106 8.75 3.30 -14.36
CA THR A 106 8.60 2.01 -15.00
C THR A 106 8.21 1.00 -13.92
N PHE A 107 6.91 0.78 -13.80
CA PHE A 107 6.32 -0.32 -13.04
C PHE A 107 6.69 -1.68 -13.69
N THR A 108 7.96 -2.08 -13.61
CA THR A 108 8.35 -3.47 -13.87
C THR A 108 8.24 -4.22 -12.55
N PHE A 109 7.01 -4.63 -12.23
CA PHE A 109 6.81 -5.76 -11.33
C PHE A 109 7.66 -6.90 -11.86
N LYS A 110 8.62 -7.42 -11.07
CA LYS A 110 9.32 -8.65 -11.41
C LYS A 110 8.26 -9.76 -11.67
N SER A 111 8.08 -10.00 -12.97
CA SER A 111 7.56 -11.16 -13.69
C SER A 111 6.17 -11.74 -13.46
N GLN A 112 5.18 -11.13 -12.77
CA GLN A 112 3.81 -11.70 -12.88
C GLN A 112 2.56 -10.85 -12.57
N PHE A 113 2.64 -9.60 -12.12
CA PHE A 113 1.42 -8.84 -11.76
C PHE A 113 1.46 -7.39 -12.25
N SER A 114 0.48 -6.99 -13.08
CA SER A 114 0.25 -5.59 -13.49
C SER A 114 -0.38 -4.79 -12.35
N PHE A 115 -0.29 -3.45 -12.35
CA PHE A 115 -1.01 -2.59 -11.39
C PHE A 115 -2.53 -2.77 -11.49
N SER A 116 -3.06 -3.05 -12.69
CA SER A 116 -4.45 -3.46 -12.85
C SER A 116 -4.74 -4.79 -12.14
N SER A 117 -3.77 -5.71 -12.12
CA SER A 117 -3.83 -6.96 -11.35
C SER A 117 -3.71 -6.72 -9.84
N PHE A 118 -3.02 -5.67 -9.39
CA PHE A 118 -2.96 -5.25 -7.98
C PHE A 118 -4.32 -4.72 -7.50
N VAL A 119 -4.97 -3.84 -8.27
CA VAL A 119 -6.34 -3.42 -7.94
C VAL A 119 -7.33 -4.59 -8.05
N ARG A 120 -7.10 -5.52 -8.99
CA ARG A 120 -7.85 -6.79 -9.06
C ARG A 120 -7.52 -7.77 -7.94
N LEU A 121 -6.42 -7.61 -7.22
CA LEU A 121 -6.02 -8.47 -6.09
C LEU A 121 -6.94 -8.27 -4.88
N PHE A 122 -7.71 -7.19 -4.90
CA PHE A 122 -8.80 -6.96 -3.97
C PHE A 122 -10.10 -7.68 -4.39
N LYS A 123 -10.19 -8.34 -5.55
CA LYS A 123 -11.38 -9.12 -5.91
C LYS A 123 -11.64 -10.29 -4.97
#